data_AF-A0AAE6SQ58-F1
#
_entry.id   AF-A0AAE6SQ58-F1
#
_cell.length_a   1.000
_cell.length_b   1.000
_cell.length_c   1.000
_cell.angle_alpha   90.00
_cell.angle_beta   90.00
_cell.angle_gamma   90.00
#
_symmetry.space_group_name_H-M   'P 1'
#
loop_
_entity.id
_entity.type
_entity.pdbx_description
1 polymer ?
#
loop_
_entity_poly.entity_id
_entity_poly.type
_entity_poly.pdbx_seq_one_letter_code
_entity_poly.pdbx_strand_id
1 'polypeptide(L)' 'MAFFTKSEARAAAAGARGSRTAQTVLREGMENYKQHEKFDIFLSHSIDDSDLVLGVMTLLQKQGL' A
#
# COMPACT_ATOMS: atom_id res chain seq x y z
N MET A 1 11.44 6.20 12.50
CA MET A 1 11.16 5.45 11.26
C MET A 1 10.45 4.18 11.66
N ALA A 2 9.24 3.93 11.16
CA ALA A 2 8.52 2.69 11.44
C ALA A 2 9.20 1.54 10.70
N PHE A 3 9.44 0.42 11.39
CA PHE A 3 10.00 -0.79 10.81
C PHE A 3 8.91 -1.84 10.75
N PHE A 4 8.69 -2.39 9.56
CA PHE A 4 7.73 -3.46 9.33
C PHE A 4 8.46 -4.67 8.76
N THR A 5 8.13 -5.83 9.28
CA THR A 5 8.57 -7.10 8.71
C THR A 5 7.77 -7.41 7.44
N LYS A 6 8.36 -8.20 6.53
CA LYS A 6 7.66 -8.67 5.33
C LYS A 6 6.38 -9.43 5.66
N SER A 7 6.36 -10.17 6.78
CA SER A 7 5.18 -10.88 7.26
C SER A 7 4.05 -9.93 7.67
N GLU A 8 4.36 -8.84 8.38
CA GLU A 8 3.36 -7.84 8.77
C GLU A 8 2.78 -7.13 7.56
N ALA A 9 3.63 -6.73 6.61
CA ALA A 9 3.17 -6.13 5.36
C ALA A 9 2.24 -7.07 4.59
N ARG A 10 2.62 -8.34 4.39
CA ARG A 10 1.77 -9.33 3.70
C ARG A 10 0.44 -9.57 4.42
N ALA A 11 0.44 -9.64 5.74
CA ALA A 11 -0.78 -9.81 6.53
C ALA A 11 -1.72 -8.59 6.39
N ALA A 12 -1.16 -7.37 6.44
CA ALA A 12 -1.93 -6.15 6.22
C ALA A 12 -2.51 -6.07 4.80
N ALA A 13 -1.72 -6.45 3.80
CA ALA A 13 -2.14 -6.48 2.40
C ALA A 13 -3.30 -7.46 2.17
N ALA A 14 -3.25 -8.65 2.77
CA ALA A 14 -4.31 -9.65 2.68
C ALA A 14 -5.66 -9.09 3.18
N GLY A 15 -5.65 -8.34 4.29
CA GLY A 15 -6.84 -7.65 4.79
C GLY A 15 -7.32 -6.52 3.88
N ALA A 16 -6.41 -5.75 3.29
CA ALA A 16 -6.75 -4.62 2.43
C ALA A 16 -7.28 -5.04 1.04
N ARG A 17 -6.72 -6.10 0.44
CA ARG A 17 -7.12 -6.54 -0.91
C ARG A 17 -8.38 -7.41 -0.93
N GLY A 18 -8.68 -8.11 0.16
CA GLY A 18 -9.77 -9.08 0.20
C GLY A 18 -9.57 -10.17 -0.86
N SER A 19 -10.55 -10.36 -1.74
CA SER A 19 -10.49 -11.32 -2.86
C SER A 19 -9.72 -10.82 -4.09
N ARG A 20 -9.33 -9.54 -4.14
CA ARG A 20 -8.64 -8.93 -5.28
C ARG A 20 -7.13 -9.12 -5.19
N THR A 21 -6.42 -8.84 -6.29
CA THR A 21 -4.95 -8.75 -6.31
C THR A 21 -4.50 -7.40 -5.76
N ALA A 22 -3.33 -7.36 -5.13
CA ALA A 22 -2.78 -6.12 -4.60
C ALA A 22 -2.54 -5.08 -5.71
N GLN A 23 -2.10 -5.53 -6.89
CA GLN A 23 -1.89 -4.68 -8.05
C GLN A 23 -3.18 -3.98 -8.52
N THR A 24 -4.32 -4.68 -8.55
CA THR A 24 -5.61 -4.08 -8.92
C THR A 24 -6.00 -2.99 -7.93
N VAL A 25 -5.87 -3.25 -6.62
CA VAL A 25 -6.21 -2.28 -5.58
C VAL A 25 -5.32 -1.04 -5.65
N LEU A 26 -4.00 -1.22 -5.86
CA LEU A 26 -3.08 -0.10 -6.02
C LEU A 26 -3.40 0.72 -7.28
N ARG A 27 -3.78 0.07 -8.38
CA ARG A 27 -4.14 0.76 -9.62
C ARG A 27 -5.44 1.57 -9.47
N GLU A 28 -6.47 0.98 -8.86
CA GLU A 28 -7.71 1.69 -8.54
C GLU A 28 -7.45 2.91 -7.64
N GLY A 29 -6.53 2.80 -6.68
CA GLY A 29 -6.12 3.93 -5.84
C GLY A 29 -5.49 5.07 -6.65
N MET A 30 -4.63 4.74 -7.62
CA MET A 30 -4.02 5.73 -8.51
C MET A 30 -5.02 6.36 -9.48
N GLU A 31 -5.99 5.58 -9.99
CA GLU A 31 -7.01 6.09 -10.93
C GLU A 31 -7.97 7.08 -10.26
N ASN A 32 -8.16 6.98 -8.94
CA ASN A 32 -8.97 7.91 -8.15
C ASN A 32 -8.20 9.17 -7.68
N TYR A 33 -6.94 9.35 -8.10
CA TYR A 33 -6.09 10.47 -7.71
C TYR A 33 -6.65 11.82 -8.17
N LYS A 34 -6.63 12.82 -7.28
CA LYS A 34 -6.93 14.21 -7.64
C LYS A 34 -5.65 14.96 -7.94
N GLN A 35 -5.63 15.77 -9.00
CA GLN A 35 -4.46 16.51 -9.49
C GLN A 35 -3.74 17.40 -8.44
N HIS A 36 -4.36 17.69 -7.29
CA HIS A 36 -3.82 18.53 -6.22
C HIS A 36 -3.56 17.78 -4.90
N GLU A 37 -3.54 16.44 -4.91
CA GLU A 37 -3.16 15.67 -3.71
C GLU A 37 -1.65 15.81 -3.44
N LYS A 38 -1.31 16.10 -2.19
CA LYS A 38 0.06 16.08 -1.68
C LYS A 38 0.26 14.79 -0.91
N PHE A 39 1.43 14.19 -1.05
CA PHE A 39 1.79 12.95 -0.35
C PHE A 39 2.93 13.22 0.62
N ASP A 40 2.81 12.66 1.82
CA ASP A 40 3.88 12.68 2.81
C ASP A 40 4.95 11.62 2.53
N ILE A 41 4.56 10.51 1.87
CA ILE A 41 5.40 9.34 1.67
C ILE A 41 5.29 8.82 0.24
N PHE A 42 6.44 8.54 -0.39
CA PHE A 42 6.53 7.87 -1.69
C PHE A 42 7.08 6.45 -1.53
N LEU A 43 6.31 5.45 -1.93
CA LEU A 43 6.70 4.04 -1.91
C LEU A 43 7.21 3.62 -3.30
N SER A 44 8.53 3.51 -3.46
CA SER A 44 9.14 3.01 -4.70
C SER A 44 9.59 1.55 -4.55
N HIS A 45 8.89 0.64 -5.21
CA HIS A 45 9.24 -0.78 -5.18
C HIS A 45 8.86 -1.49 -6.48
N SER A 46 9.41 -2.69 -6.68
CA SER A 46 9.05 -3.52 -7.84
C SER A 46 7.56 -3.85 -7.81
N ILE A 47 6.95 -3.89 -9.00
CA ILE A 47 5.53 -4.25 -9.14
C ILE A 47 5.27 -5.71 -8.77
N ASP A 48 6.30 -6.56 -8.87
CA ASP A 48 6.24 -7.98 -8.45
C ASP A 48 6.00 -8.12 -6.94
N ASP A 49 6.37 -7.10 -6.16
CA ASP A 49 6.18 -7.04 -4.71
C ASP A 49 4.97 -6.18 -4.32
N SER A 50 3.94 -6.13 -5.17
CA SER A 50 2.71 -5.33 -4.95
C SER A 50 2.01 -5.60 -3.62
N ASP A 51 2.02 -6.84 -3.11
CA ASP A 51 1.51 -7.15 -1.77
C ASP A 51 2.32 -6.45 -0.66
N LEU A 52 3.65 -6.34 -0.80
CA LEU A 52 4.46 -5.62 0.19
C LEU A 52 4.15 -4.12 0.17
N VAL A 53 4.01 -3.53 -1.02
CA VAL A 53 3.67 -2.10 -1.18
C VAL A 53 2.30 -1.80 -0.57
N LEU A 54 1.27 -2.57 -0.93
CA LEU A 54 -0.08 -2.41 -0.39
C LEU A 54 -0.10 -2.58 1.13
N GLY A 55 0.66 -3.55 1.64
CA GLY A 55 0.80 -3.82 3.06
C GLY A 55 1.41 -2.66 3.83
N VAL A 56 2.55 -2.16 3.36
CA VAL A 56 3.24 -1.01 3.97
C VAL A 56 2.38 0.24 3.91
N MET A 57 1.73 0.52 2.78
CA MET A 57 0.78 1.63 2.64
C MET A 57 -0.34 1.53 3.69
N THR A 58 -0.94 0.36 3.83
CA THR A 58 -2.02 0.12 4.81
C THR A 58 -1.53 0.31 6.25
N LEU A 59 -0.31 -0.12 6.58
CA LEU A 59 0.27 0.02 7.91
C LEU A 59 0.58 1.48 8.25
N LEU A 60 1.09 2.26 7.28
CA LEU A 60 1.35 3.69 7.45
C LEU A 60 0.04 4.47 7.61
N GLN A 61 -0.98 4.19 6.81
CA GLN A 61 -2.32 4.80 6.94
C GLN A 61 -2.95 4.55 8.31
N LYS A 62 -2.77 3.35 8.88
CA LYS A 62 -3.22 3.05 10.25
C LYS A 62 -2.51 3.86 11.33
N GLN A 63 -1.32 4.40 11.03
CA GLN A 63 -0.57 5.28 11.92
C GLN A 63 -0.89 6.77 11.68
N GLY A 64 -1.81 7.07 10.77
CA GLY A 64 -2.19 8.44 10.41
C GLY A 64 -1.23 9.11 9.43
N LEU A 65 -0.48 8.32 8.65
CA LEU A 65 0.43 8.76 7.60
C LEU A 65 -0.11 8.46 6.19
#